data_AF-A0AB34DDU3-F1
#
_entry.id   AF-A0AB34DDU3-F1
#
_cell.length_a   1.000
_cell.length_b   1.000
_cell.length_c   1.000
_cell.angle_alpha   90.00
_cell.angle_beta   90.00
_cell.angle_gamma   90.00
#
_symmetry.space_group_name_H-M   'P 1'
#
loop_
_entity.id
_entity.type
_entity.pdbx_description
1 polymer ?
#
loop_
_entity_poly.entity_id
_entity_poly.type
_entity_poly.pdbx_seq_one_letter_code
_entity_poly.pdbx_strand_id
1 'polypeptide(L)'
;MWNIKEEDLDEFRITCRHRLSPEGAMLFMFGGMLYSSLLMLFIFGALIRFGWDYYPTLFDAVMVRMELLLYSLQVIFFIIYLIPKVRFKFQKLQTLVILLYAFQLGTIGLTAFVLPGMSNYSINFITLIYVGLLVLGAILVHGVTTFDTFKQASKGAFSMGERSTSFFNKEKKNVMFGVVIYVLILLVLIYIQNNYSLSIMFGYFIFTFIMYAIAIGAAEFQLLVYCRFKFPSFYISWEEHERKRQKRLKMYEEKEKKQTK
;
A
#
# COMPACT_ATOMS: atom_id res chain seq x y z
N MET A 1 -6.39 15.15 -19.72
CA MET A 1 -7.14 14.95 -18.45
C MET A 1 -8.16 13.84 -18.69
N TRP A 2 -8.24 12.82 -17.82
CA TRP A 2 -9.17 11.70 -18.02
C TRP A 2 -10.64 12.17 -17.97
N ASN A 3 -11.46 11.77 -18.94
CA ASN A 3 -12.88 12.13 -19.01
C ASN A 3 -13.74 11.18 -18.15
N ILE A 4 -13.46 11.13 -16.85
CA ILE A 4 -14.20 10.30 -15.89
C ILE A 4 -15.43 11.07 -15.41
N LYS A 5 -16.61 10.47 -15.57
CA LYS A 5 -17.88 10.98 -15.05
C LYS A 5 -18.22 10.34 -13.70
N GLU A 6 -19.00 11.03 -12.88
CA GLU A 6 -19.37 10.54 -11.54
C GLU A 6 -20.32 9.33 -11.60
N GLU A 7 -21.24 9.31 -12.56
CA GLU A 7 -22.18 8.20 -12.83
C GLU A 7 -21.50 6.88 -13.20
N ASP A 8 -20.27 6.96 -13.69
CA ASP A 8 -19.46 5.81 -14.11
C ASP A 8 -18.70 5.16 -12.94
N LEU A 9 -18.89 5.66 -11.71
CA LEU A 9 -18.14 5.27 -10.51
C LEU A 9 -19.01 4.72 -9.37
N ASP A 10 -20.25 4.33 -9.64
CA ASP A 10 -21.19 3.89 -8.59
C ASP A 10 -20.67 2.69 -7.78
N GLU A 11 -20.12 1.67 -8.44
CA GLU A 11 -19.54 0.49 -7.79
C GLU A 11 -18.28 0.86 -7.00
N PHE A 12 -17.43 1.72 -7.58
CA PHE A 12 -16.25 2.22 -6.90
C PHE A 12 -16.63 3.06 -5.67
N ARG A 13 -17.71 3.84 -5.73
CA ARG A 13 -18.23 4.61 -4.60
C ARG A 13 -18.75 3.71 -3.48
N ILE A 14 -19.39 2.59 -3.80
CA ILE A 14 -19.79 1.56 -2.81
C ILE A 14 -18.54 1.00 -2.14
N THR A 15 -17.54 0.62 -2.94
CA THR A 15 -16.24 0.16 -2.45
C THR A 15 -15.59 1.19 -1.51
N CYS A 16 -15.64 2.47 -1.88
CA CYS A 16 -15.13 3.58 -1.07
C CYS A 16 -15.91 3.79 0.22
N ARG A 17 -17.21 3.48 0.26
CA ARG A 17 -18.04 3.57 1.47
C ARG A 17 -17.80 2.40 2.43
N HIS A 18 -17.31 1.29 1.93
CA HIS A 18 -16.95 0.12 2.74
C HIS A 18 -15.45 0.10 3.06
N ARG A 19 -14.63 -0.44 2.16
CA ARG A 19 -13.22 -0.75 2.42
C ARG A 19 -12.31 0.47 2.41
N LEU A 20 -12.61 1.50 1.59
CA LEU A 20 -11.82 2.74 1.52
C LEU A 20 -12.47 3.92 2.25
N SER A 21 -13.34 3.62 3.21
CA SER A 21 -13.97 4.63 4.06
C SER A 21 -12.92 5.30 4.95
N PRO A 22 -13.18 6.46 5.57
CA PRO A 22 -12.24 7.06 6.51
C PRO A 22 -11.83 6.12 7.66
N GLU A 23 -12.70 5.17 8.04
CA GLU A 23 -12.39 4.10 8.99
C GLU A 23 -11.55 2.98 8.36
N GLY A 24 -11.91 2.52 7.16
CA GLY A 24 -11.12 1.52 6.43
C GLY A 24 -9.69 2.00 6.12
N ALA A 25 -9.54 3.27 5.77
CA ALA A 25 -8.24 3.93 5.62
C ALA A 25 -7.44 3.90 6.93
N MET A 26 -8.09 4.08 8.09
CA MET A 26 -7.42 3.95 9.37
C MET A 26 -7.00 2.52 9.70
N LEU A 27 -7.79 1.53 9.31
CA LEU A 27 -7.39 0.13 9.46
C LEU A 27 -6.13 -0.18 8.64
N PHE A 28 -6.08 0.32 7.39
CA PHE A 28 -4.88 0.20 6.56
C PHE A 28 -3.68 0.92 7.19
N MET A 29 -3.86 2.15 7.69
CA MET A 29 -2.81 2.90 8.38
C MET A 29 -2.32 2.16 9.63
N PHE A 30 -3.21 1.56 10.41
CA PHE A 30 -2.83 0.76 11.57
C PHE A 30 -1.98 -0.45 11.19
N GLY A 31 -2.40 -1.21 10.18
CA GLY A 31 -1.64 -2.36 9.66
C GLY A 31 -0.28 -1.94 9.12
N GLY A 32 -0.22 -0.87 8.33
CA GLY A 32 1.03 -0.31 7.82
C GLY A 32 1.96 0.16 8.95
N MET A 33 1.41 0.82 9.97
CA MET A 33 2.16 1.28 11.13
C MET A 33 2.79 0.10 11.90
N LEU A 34 2.03 -0.97 12.15
CA LEU A 34 2.56 -2.17 12.80
C LEU A 34 3.68 -2.80 11.99
N TYR A 35 3.46 -3.01 10.70
CA TYR A 35 4.47 -3.61 9.80
C TYR A 35 5.74 -2.76 9.72
N SER A 36 5.61 -1.46 9.45
CA SER A 36 6.76 -0.56 9.35
C SER A 36 7.49 -0.45 10.69
N SER A 37 6.78 -0.43 11.82
CA SER A 37 7.42 -0.40 13.14
C SER A 37 8.30 -1.62 13.40
N LEU A 38 7.84 -2.83 13.02
CA LEU A 38 8.63 -4.05 13.19
C LEU A 38 9.97 -3.97 12.45
N LEU A 39 9.97 -3.42 11.23
CA LEU A 39 11.20 -3.27 10.44
C LEU A 39 12.06 -2.10 10.93
N MET A 40 11.44 -1.00 11.37
CA MET A 40 12.14 0.15 11.94
C MET A 40 12.86 -0.17 13.25
N LEU A 41 12.42 -1.18 14.02
CA LEU A 41 13.14 -1.62 15.22
C LEU A 41 14.59 -1.99 14.92
N PHE A 42 14.87 -2.58 13.76
CA PHE A 42 16.23 -2.94 13.37
C PHE A 42 17.07 -1.70 13.04
N ILE A 43 16.51 -0.73 12.31
CA ILE A 43 17.19 0.52 11.98
C ILE A 43 17.47 1.33 13.26
N PHE A 44 16.48 1.47 14.14
CA PHE A 44 16.67 2.14 15.43
C PHE A 44 17.66 1.40 16.32
N GLY A 45 17.55 0.07 16.42
CA GLY A 45 18.48 -0.75 17.20
C GLY A 45 19.93 -0.61 16.73
N ALA A 46 20.15 -0.62 15.41
CA ALA A 46 21.46 -0.40 14.83
C ALA A 46 21.99 1.02 15.11
N LEU A 47 21.18 2.07 14.91
CA LEU A 47 21.57 3.45 15.21
C LEU A 47 21.90 3.66 16.69
N ILE A 48 21.10 3.10 17.61
CA ILE A 48 21.32 3.25 19.05
C ILE A 48 22.60 2.50 19.48
N ARG A 49 22.85 1.31 18.94
CA ARG A 49 23.96 0.46 19.37
C ARG A 49 25.29 0.82 18.71
N PHE A 50 25.27 1.19 17.44
CA PHE A 50 26.47 1.35 16.61
C PHE A 50 26.62 2.75 16.03
N GLY A 51 25.63 3.63 16.18
CA GLY A 51 25.68 4.99 15.65
C GLY A 51 25.55 5.06 14.13
N TRP A 52 25.82 6.24 13.56
CA TRP A 52 25.77 6.47 12.11
C TRP A 52 26.91 5.82 11.35
N ASP A 53 28.03 5.54 12.01
CA ASP A 53 29.20 4.87 11.40
C ASP A 53 28.85 3.45 10.92
N TYR A 54 27.73 2.89 11.40
CA TYR A 54 27.17 1.64 10.93
C TYR A 54 26.63 1.67 9.50
N TYR A 55 26.39 2.87 8.95
CA TYR A 55 25.91 3.10 7.59
C TYR A 55 26.97 3.90 6.82
N PRO A 56 28.10 3.26 6.45
CA PRO A 56 29.31 3.97 6.04
C PRO A 56 29.22 4.56 4.63
N THR A 57 28.30 4.10 3.79
CA THR A 57 28.15 4.60 2.42
C THR A 57 27.10 5.72 2.34
N LEU A 58 27.26 6.64 1.38
CA LEU A 58 26.25 7.66 1.09
C LEU A 58 24.89 7.04 0.77
N PHE A 59 24.89 5.89 0.09
CA PHE A 59 23.68 5.17 -0.25
C PHE A 59 22.93 4.68 1.01
N ASP A 60 23.64 4.03 1.95
CA ASP A 60 23.06 3.56 3.21
C ASP A 60 22.50 4.72 4.03
N ALA A 61 23.28 5.80 4.17
CA ALA A 61 22.89 6.97 4.92
C ALA A 61 21.63 7.64 4.33
N VAL A 62 21.53 7.75 3.00
CA VAL A 62 20.35 8.30 2.33
C VAL A 62 19.14 7.39 2.55
N MET A 63 19.28 6.08 2.37
CA MET A 63 18.19 5.11 2.60
C MET A 63 17.66 5.20 4.03
N VAL A 64 18.54 5.17 5.03
CA VAL A 64 18.16 5.28 6.45
C VAL A 64 17.45 6.60 6.74
N ARG A 65 17.97 7.73 6.24
CA ARG A 65 17.33 9.05 6.42
C ARG A 65 15.95 9.09 5.79
N MET A 66 15.78 8.52 4.60
CA MET A 66 14.49 8.46 3.92
C MET A 66 13.49 7.61 4.70
N GLU A 67 13.88 6.42 5.19
CA GLU A 67 13.00 5.57 6.00
C GLU A 67 12.62 6.24 7.33
N LEU A 68 13.57 6.88 8.00
CA LEU A 68 13.31 7.65 9.22
C LEU A 68 12.32 8.78 8.97
N LEU A 69 12.47 9.52 7.86
CA LEU A 69 11.57 10.60 7.49
C LEU A 69 10.16 10.07 7.19
N LEU A 70 10.05 9.04 6.35
CA LEU A 70 8.77 8.42 6.00
C LEU A 70 8.06 7.87 7.23
N TYR A 71 8.79 7.15 8.10
CA TYR A 71 8.24 6.60 9.33
C TYR A 71 7.81 7.69 10.32
N SER A 72 8.59 8.76 10.44
CA SER A 72 8.21 9.90 11.30
C SER A 72 6.91 10.54 10.82
N LEU A 73 6.77 10.74 9.50
CA LEU A 73 5.52 11.23 8.91
C LEU A 73 4.36 10.24 9.15
N GLN A 74 4.59 8.93 9.01
CA GLN A 74 3.59 7.92 9.33
C GLN A 74 3.10 8.06 10.77
N VAL A 75 4.01 8.10 11.75
CA VAL A 75 3.68 8.22 13.18
C VAL A 75 2.84 9.47 13.44
N ILE A 76 3.26 10.62 12.92
CA ILE A 76 2.56 11.90 13.10
C ILE A 76 1.13 11.81 12.57
N PHE A 77 0.97 11.34 11.32
CA PHE A 77 -0.36 11.22 10.73
C PHE A 77 -1.20 10.15 11.43
N PHE A 78 -0.61 9.06 11.89
CA PHE A 78 -1.31 8.04 12.65
C PHE A 78 -1.98 8.64 13.88
N ILE A 79 -1.21 9.38 14.69
CA ILE A 79 -1.69 10.03 15.92
C ILE A 79 -2.80 11.05 15.60
N ILE A 80 -2.60 11.91 14.59
CA ILE A 80 -3.60 12.90 14.18
C ILE A 80 -4.92 12.21 13.81
N TYR A 81 -4.83 11.15 13.01
CA TYR A 81 -5.99 10.43 12.55
C TYR A 81 -6.54 9.43 13.57
N LEU A 82 -5.98 9.26 14.77
CA LEU A 82 -6.65 8.49 15.83
C LEU A 82 -7.98 9.13 16.23
N ILE A 83 -8.15 10.45 16.09
CA ILE A 83 -9.40 11.15 16.42
C ILE A 83 -10.43 10.96 15.29
N PRO A 84 -11.58 10.30 15.51
CA PRO A 84 -12.53 9.98 14.45
C PRO A 84 -13.00 11.21 13.66
N LYS A 85 -13.38 12.29 14.36
CA LYS A 85 -13.82 13.55 13.72
C LYS A 85 -12.79 14.14 12.76
N VAL A 86 -11.49 14.01 13.08
CA VAL A 86 -10.39 14.50 12.23
C VAL A 86 -10.30 13.70 10.93
N ARG A 87 -10.48 12.38 10.98
CA ARG A 87 -10.51 11.50 9.80
C ARG A 87 -11.57 11.95 8.79
N PHE A 88 -12.79 12.19 9.28
CA PHE A 88 -13.91 12.59 8.44
C PHE A 88 -13.80 14.05 7.99
N LYS A 89 -13.19 14.94 8.77
CA LYS A 89 -12.95 16.33 8.37
C LYS A 89 -11.87 16.46 7.29
N PHE A 90 -10.76 15.74 7.43
CA PHE A 90 -9.58 15.86 6.56
C PHE A 90 -9.41 14.68 5.61
N GLN A 91 -10.51 14.25 4.99
CA GLN A 91 -10.55 13.08 4.11
C GLN A 91 -9.64 13.17 2.87
N LYS A 92 -9.50 14.37 2.29
CA LYS A 92 -8.63 14.59 1.13
C LYS A 92 -7.16 14.39 1.48
N LEU A 93 -6.72 14.96 2.61
CA LEU A 93 -5.37 14.74 3.12
C LEU A 93 -5.17 13.26 3.51
N GLN A 94 -6.17 12.64 4.13
CA GLN A 94 -6.10 11.23 4.53
C GLN A 94 -5.82 10.33 3.31
N THR A 95 -6.42 10.63 2.15
CA THR A 95 -6.16 9.87 0.92
C THR A 95 -4.75 10.04 0.36
N LEU A 96 -4.09 11.16 0.64
CA LEU A 96 -2.67 11.33 0.30
C LEU A 96 -1.78 10.58 1.30
N VAL A 97 -2.17 10.60 2.58
CA VAL A 97 -1.46 9.87 3.65
C VAL A 97 -1.48 8.36 3.40
N ILE A 98 -2.61 7.77 2.98
CA ILE A 98 -2.63 6.33 2.66
C ILE A 98 -1.70 5.98 1.49
N LEU A 99 -1.46 6.90 0.54
CA LEU A 99 -0.47 6.68 -0.53
C LEU A 99 0.95 6.68 0.01
N LEU A 100 1.26 7.58 0.95
CA LEU A 100 2.53 7.58 1.66
C LEU A 100 2.74 6.28 2.44
N TYR A 101 1.69 5.80 3.12
CA TYR A 101 1.71 4.50 3.81
C TYR A 101 1.93 3.35 2.83
N ALA A 102 1.23 3.33 1.70
CA ALA A 102 1.39 2.31 0.67
C ALA A 102 2.80 2.31 0.09
N PHE A 103 3.36 3.48 -0.21
CA PHE A 103 4.73 3.59 -0.70
C PHE A 103 5.72 2.98 0.29
N GLN A 104 5.70 3.42 1.56
CA GLN A 104 6.63 2.91 2.56
C GLN A 104 6.41 1.42 2.84
N LEU A 105 5.15 0.95 2.91
CA LEU A 105 4.82 -0.47 3.09
C LEU A 105 5.42 -1.33 1.96
N GLY A 106 5.41 -0.82 0.73
CA GLY A 106 5.99 -1.48 -0.43
C GLY A 106 7.52 -1.52 -0.43
N THR A 107 8.21 -0.52 0.13
CA THR A 107 9.68 -0.40 0.02
C THR A 107 10.45 -0.88 1.24
N ILE A 108 9.95 -0.64 2.46
CA ILE A 108 10.71 -0.83 3.70
C ILE A 108 11.19 -2.28 3.90
N GLY A 109 10.45 -3.28 3.39
CA GLY A 109 10.84 -4.68 3.46
C GLY A 109 12.10 -5.00 2.65
N LEU A 110 12.28 -4.38 1.47
CA LEU A 110 13.51 -4.54 0.70
C LEU A 110 14.64 -3.68 1.26
N THR A 111 14.34 -2.51 1.83
CA THR A 111 15.34 -1.71 2.58
C THR A 111 15.97 -2.53 3.70
N ALA A 112 15.17 -3.39 4.36
CA ALA A 112 15.64 -4.28 5.40
C ALA A 112 16.71 -5.27 4.91
N PHE A 113 16.61 -5.74 3.66
CA PHE A 113 17.62 -6.63 3.11
C PHE A 113 18.86 -5.89 2.61
N VAL A 114 18.71 -4.63 2.20
CA VAL A 114 19.78 -3.82 1.61
C VAL A 114 20.74 -3.24 2.66
N LEU A 115 20.21 -2.85 3.82
CA LEU A 115 21.01 -2.19 4.86
C LEU A 115 21.88 -3.18 5.66
N PRO A 116 23.11 -2.77 6.04
CA PRO A 116 23.91 -3.51 7.02
C PRO A 116 23.10 -3.76 8.31
N GLY A 117 23.24 -4.94 8.94
CA GLY A 117 22.70 -5.24 10.28
C GLY A 117 21.36 -5.92 10.39
N MET A 118 20.64 -6.07 9.29
CA MET A 118 19.51 -7.01 9.20
C MET A 118 19.90 -8.32 8.51
N SER A 119 21.08 -8.36 7.89
CA SER A 119 21.77 -9.58 7.47
C SER A 119 23.24 -9.51 7.92
N ASN A 120 23.84 -10.65 8.26
CA ASN A 120 25.25 -10.76 8.66
C ASN A 120 26.24 -10.65 7.46
N TYR A 121 25.78 -10.13 6.32
CA TYR A 121 26.53 -10.11 5.08
C TYR A 121 26.57 -8.69 4.51
N SER A 122 27.73 -8.28 4.01
CA SER A 122 27.84 -7.10 3.15
C SER A 122 27.16 -7.43 1.82
N ILE A 123 26.14 -6.66 1.43
CA ILE A 123 25.55 -6.80 0.10
C ILE A 123 26.58 -6.41 -0.95
N ASN A 124 26.85 -7.34 -1.87
CA ASN A 124 27.67 -7.03 -3.03
C ASN A 124 26.87 -6.17 -4.01
N PHE A 125 27.60 -5.41 -4.82
CA PHE A 125 27.02 -4.49 -5.80
C PHE A 125 26.05 -5.17 -6.79
N ILE A 126 26.32 -6.43 -7.17
CA ILE A 126 25.45 -7.20 -8.08
C ILE A 126 24.09 -7.46 -7.45
N THR A 127 24.04 -7.81 -6.17
CA THR A 127 22.80 -8.05 -5.43
C THR A 127 22.01 -6.76 -5.27
N LEU A 128 22.71 -5.65 -5.02
CA LEU A 128 22.08 -4.33 -4.99
C LEU A 128 21.40 -3.99 -6.33
N ILE A 129 22.05 -4.32 -7.46
CA ILE A 129 21.44 -4.18 -8.79
C ILE A 129 20.17 -5.02 -8.91
N TYR A 130 20.20 -6.29 -8.51
CA TYR A 130 19.01 -7.15 -8.60
C TYR A 130 17.85 -6.66 -7.74
N VAL A 131 18.13 -6.18 -6.52
CA VAL A 131 17.11 -5.56 -5.67
C VAL A 131 16.59 -4.26 -6.30
N GLY A 132 17.47 -3.43 -6.85
CA GLY A 132 17.09 -2.23 -7.60
C GLY A 132 16.18 -2.53 -8.79
N LEU A 133 16.45 -3.63 -9.50
CA LEU A 133 15.60 -4.11 -10.59
C LEU A 133 14.23 -4.59 -10.08
N LEU A 134 14.16 -5.30 -8.95
CA LEU A 134 12.87 -5.66 -8.33
C LEU A 134 12.03 -4.41 -8.02
N VAL A 135 12.64 -3.38 -7.43
CA VAL A 135 11.96 -2.10 -7.14
C VAL A 135 11.52 -1.41 -8.43
N LEU A 136 12.38 -1.33 -9.45
CA LEU A 136 12.03 -0.75 -10.74
C LEU A 136 10.86 -1.49 -11.40
N GLY A 137 10.86 -2.82 -11.34
CA GLY A 137 9.77 -3.63 -11.83
C GLY A 137 8.45 -3.33 -11.11
N ALA A 138 8.45 -3.17 -9.79
CA ALA A 138 7.27 -2.77 -9.03
C ALA A 138 6.77 -1.37 -9.41
N ILE A 139 7.68 -0.40 -9.63
CA ILE A 139 7.33 0.95 -10.11
C ILE A 139 6.66 0.89 -11.49
N LEU A 140 7.19 0.09 -12.42
CA LEU A 140 6.60 -0.09 -13.75
C LEU A 140 5.22 -0.74 -13.67
N VAL A 141 5.07 -1.79 -12.86
CA VAL A 141 3.76 -2.45 -12.62
C VAL A 141 2.76 -1.47 -12.01
N HIS A 142 3.18 -0.66 -11.04
CA HIS A 142 2.34 0.39 -10.47
C HIS A 142 1.88 1.39 -11.55
N GLY A 143 2.81 1.89 -12.38
CA GLY A 143 2.47 2.82 -13.47
C GLY A 143 1.44 2.24 -14.45
N VAL A 144 1.63 1.00 -14.88
CA VAL A 144 0.70 0.31 -15.80
C VAL A 144 -0.66 0.08 -15.14
N THR A 145 -0.68 -0.39 -13.90
CA THR A 145 -1.94 -0.67 -13.16
C THR A 145 -2.71 0.61 -12.86
N THR A 146 -2.04 1.71 -12.54
CA THR A 146 -2.65 3.04 -12.39
C THR A 146 -3.24 3.53 -13.69
N PHE A 147 -2.47 3.51 -14.79
CA PHE A 147 -2.97 3.94 -16.09
C PHE A 147 -4.23 3.15 -16.49
N ASP A 148 -4.18 1.83 -16.32
CA ASP A 148 -5.28 0.95 -16.63
C ASP A 148 -6.50 1.19 -15.71
N THR A 149 -6.30 1.42 -14.41
CA THR A 149 -7.37 1.74 -13.46
C THR A 149 -8.10 3.03 -13.86
N PHE A 150 -7.38 4.09 -14.22
CA PHE A 150 -7.98 5.34 -14.70
C PHE A 150 -8.65 5.18 -16.07
N LYS A 151 -8.08 4.38 -16.97
CA LYS A 151 -8.68 4.05 -18.27
C LYS A 151 -10.00 3.29 -18.08
N GLN A 152 -10.04 2.31 -17.19
CA GLN A 152 -11.26 1.58 -16.81
C GLN A 152 -12.33 2.52 -16.25
N ALA A 153 -11.95 3.41 -15.32
CA ALA A 153 -12.85 4.43 -14.79
C ALA A 153 -13.42 5.34 -15.89
N SER A 154 -12.61 5.75 -16.85
CA SER A 154 -13.07 6.59 -17.98
C SER A 154 -14.01 5.89 -18.95
N LYS A 155 -14.07 4.55 -18.91
CA LYS A 155 -14.93 3.73 -19.78
C LYS A 155 -16.22 3.27 -19.10
N GLY A 156 -16.43 3.62 -17.82
CA GLY A 156 -17.59 3.16 -17.06
C GLY A 156 -17.48 1.75 -16.50
N ALA A 157 -16.27 1.20 -16.39
CA ALA A 157 -16.06 -0.15 -15.86
C ALA A 157 -16.44 -0.31 -14.38
N PHE A 158 -16.58 0.80 -13.64
CA PHE A 158 -17.02 0.83 -12.24
C PHE A 158 -18.48 1.29 -12.09
N SER A 159 -19.28 1.21 -13.16
CA SER A 159 -20.72 1.45 -13.11
C SER A 159 -21.47 0.18 -12.74
N MET A 160 -22.66 0.30 -12.14
CA MET A 160 -23.50 -0.85 -11.78
C MET A 160 -24.24 -1.47 -12.98
N GLY A 161 -23.91 -1.07 -14.21
CA GLY A 161 -24.58 -1.51 -15.44
C GLY A 161 -23.76 -2.50 -16.28
N GLU A 162 -24.25 -2.80 -17.48
CA GLU A 162 -23.62 -3.75 -18.43
C GLU A 162 -22.20 -3.35 -18.87
N ARG A 163 -21.79 -2.10 -18.62
CA ARG A 163 -20.44 -1.60 -18.88
C ARG A 163 -19.41 -2.04 -17.84
N SER A 164 -19.83 -2.69 -16.74
CA SER A 164 -18.89 -3.31 -15.81
C SER A 164 -18.09 -4.38 -16.53
N THR A 165 -16.77 -4.34 -16.40
CA THR A 165 -15.88 -5.30 -17.05
C THR A 165 -15.02 -5.94 -15.97
N SER A 166 -14.80 -7.27 -16.08
CA SER A 166 -13.89 -7.98 -15.18
C SER A 166 -12.50 -7.32 -15.19
N PHE A 167 -11.95 -7.10 -14.00
CA PHE A 167 -10.65 -6.49 -13.79
C PHE A 167 -9.50 -7.25 -14.51
N PHE A 168 -9.68 -8.54 -14.81
CA PHE A 168 -8.69 -9.38 -15.49
C PHE A 168 -9.16 -9.80 -16.88
N ASN A 169 -8.65 -9.13 -17.93
CA ASN A 169 -8.75 -9.62 -19.30
C ASN A 169 -7.53 -10.50 -19.66
N LYS A 170 -7.56 -11.17 -20.83
CA LYS A 170 -6.51 -12.09 -21.28
C LYS A 170 -5.13 -11.42 -21.39
N GLU A 171 -5.08 -10.16 -21.82
CA GLU A 171 -3.84 -9.38 -21.94
C GLU A 171 -3.21 -9.10 -20.58
N LYS A 172 -4.00 -8.70 -19.58
CA LYS A 172 -3.52 -8.49 -18.20
C LYS A 172 -2.96 -9.76 -17.58
N LYS A 173 -3.60 -10.91 -17.85
CA LYS A 173 -3.10 -12.20 -17.37
C LYS A 173 -1.71 -12.50 -17.94
N ASN A 174 -1.49 -12.22 -19.23
CA ASN A 174 -0.18 -12.42 -19.86
C ASN A 174 0.89 -11.46 -19.30
N VAL A 175 0.53 -10.19 -19.08
CA VAL A 175 1.44 -9.21 -18.43
C VAL A 175 1.81 -9.68 -17.02
N MET A 176 0.85 -10.16 -16.24
CA MET A 176 1.12 -10.66 -14.89
C MET A 176 1.97 -11.93 -14.88
N PHE A 177 1.78 -12.81 -15.85
CA PHE A 177 2.65 -13.96 -16.03
C PHE A 177 4.09 -13.55 -16.33
N GLY A 178 4.29 -12.56 -17.22
CA GLY A 178 5.62 -12.01 -17.50
C GLY A 178 6.29 -11.38 -16.27
N VAL A 179 5.53 -10.63 -15.46
CA VAL A 179 6.01 -10.06 -14.20
C VAL A 179 6.42 -11.14 -13.20
N VAL A 180 5.63 -12.21 -13.08
CA VAL A 180 5.98 -13.35 -12.20
C VAL A 180 7.28 -14.01 -12.64
N ILE A 181 7.46 -14.27 -13.94
CA ILE A 181 8.71 -14.82 -14.47
C ILE A 181 9.89 -13.89 -14.17
N TYR A 182 9.73 -12.59 -14.44
CA TYR A 182 10.75 -11.58 -14.18
C TYR A 182 11.19 -11.57 -12.70
N VAL A 183 10.23 -11.56 -11.78
CA VAL A 183 10.51 -11.59 -10.34
C VAL A 183 11.20 -12.89 -9.94
N LEU A 184 10.74 -14.04 -10.43
CA LEU A 184 11.34 -15.34 -10.11
C LEU A 184 12.78 -15.44 -10.61
N ILE A 185 13.07 -14.96 -11.82
CA ILE A 185 14.44 -14.92 -12.35
C ILE A 185 15.34 -14.10 -11.43
N LEU A 186 14.91 -12.90 -11.03
CA LEU A 186 15.70 -12.05 -10.13
C LEU A 186 15.91 -12.68 -8.75
N LEU A 187 14.90 -13.33 -8.18
CA LEU A 187 15.03 -14.04 -6.90
C LEU A 187 16.00 -15.23 -7.01
N VAL A 188 15.97 -15.99 -8.10
CA VAL A 188 16.92 -17.08 -8.36
C VAL A 188 18.34 -16.54 -8.54
N LEU A 189 18.51 -15.41 -9.23
CA LEU A 189 19.82 -14.78 -9.38
C LEU A 189 20.37 -14.29 -8.03
N ILE A 190 19.55 -13.67 -7.18
CA ILE A 190 19.93 -13.27 -5.81
C ILE A 190 20.36 -14.50 -4.98
N TYR A 191 19.62 -15.61 -5.09
CA TYR A 191 19.95 -16.86 -4.40
C TYR A 191 21.31 -17.41 -4.83
N ILE A 192 21.53 -17.59 -6.14
CA ILE A 192 22.78 -18.14 -6.68
C ILE A 192 23.97 -17.23 -6.37
N GLN A 193 23.80 -15.92 -6.53
CA GLN A 193 24.89 -14.94 -6.35
C GLN A 193 25.41 -14.88 -4.92
N ASN A 194 24.55 -15.09 -3.91
CA ASN A 194 24.93 -14.94 -2.51
C ASN A 194 24.98 -16.27 -1.73
N ASN A 195 24.56 -17.36 -2.36
CA ASN A 195 24.41 -18.66 -1.71
C ASN A 195 23.60 -18.56 -0.39
N TYR A 196 22.53 -17.76 -0.41
CA TYR A 196 21.70 -17.51 0.76
C TYR A 196 20.95 -18.77 1.19
N SER A 197 20.71 -18.90 2.50
CA SER A 197 19.85 -19.96 3.01
C SER A 197 18.41 -19.79 2.52
N LEU A 198 17.65 -20.89 2.49
CA LEU A 198 16.23 -20.84 2.15
C LEU A 198 15.42 -19.89 3.05
N SER A 199 15.82 -19.74 4.32
CA SER A 199 15.17 -18.81 5.25
C SER A 199 15.31 -17.35 4.81
N ILE A 200 16.50 -16.95 4.35
CA ILE A 200 16.75 -15.59 3.86
C ILE A 200 15.98 -15.37 2.55
N MET A 201 16.04 -16.35 1.64
CA MET A 201 15.30 -16.28 0.38
C MET A 201 13.79 -16.23 0.57
N PHE A 202 13.25 -16.92 1.57
CA PHE A 202 11.84 -16.85 1.91
C PHE A 202 11.43 -15.43 2.33
N GLY A 203 12.29 -14.73 3.06
CA GLY A 203 12.08 -13.31 3.37
C GLY A 203 12.09 -12.42 2.12
N TYR A 204 13.06 -12.58 1.22
CA TYR A 204 13.08 -11.86 -0.07
C TYR A 204 11.80 -12.11 -0.87
N PHE A 205 11.34 -13.36 -0.93
CA PHE A 205 10.10 -13.73 -1.61
C PHE A 205 8.89 -13.02 -0.98
N ILE A 206 8.74 -13.05 0.36
CA ILE A 206 7.63 -12.40 1.06
C ILE A 206 7.63 -10.90 0.81
N PHE A 207 8.75 -10.20 1.03
CA PHE A 207 8.76 -8.73 0.88
C PHE A 207 8.62 -8.31 -0.57
N THR A 208 9.13 -9.09 -1.52
CA THR A 208 8.88 -8.84 -2.95
C THR A 208 7.40 -9.04 -3.29
N PHE A 209 6.77 -10.10 -2.79
CA PHE A 209 5.34 -10.33 -2.98
C PHE A 209 4.52 -9.17 -2.40
N ILE A 210 4.81 -8.74 -1.17
CA ILE A 210 4.16 -7.58 -0.55
C ILE A 210 4.35 -6.32 -1.38
N MET A 211 5.58 -6.02 -1.83
CA MET A 211 5.88 -4.86 -2.66
C MET A 211 5.02 -4.82 -3.93
N TYR A 212 4.96 -5.93 -4.67
CA TYR A 212 4.17 -5.99 -5.91
C TYR A 212 2.66 -5.97 -5.64
N ALA A 213 2.18 -6.61 -4.58
CA ALA A 213 0.78 -6.55 -4.18
C ALA A 213 0.35 -5.10 -3.84
N ILE A 214 1.19 -4.38 -3.09
CA ILE A 214 0.95 -2.98 -2.75
C ILE A 214 1.07 -2.07 -3.97
N ALA A 215 2.04 -2.31 -4.86
CA ALA A 215 2.16 -1.59 -6.12
C ALA A 215 0.88 -1.68 -6.97
N ILE A 216 0.28 -2.88 -7.06
CA ILE A 216 -0.99 -3.08 -7.77
C ILE A 216 -2.15 -2.41 -7.01
N GLY A 217 -2.27 -2.62 -5.70
CA GLY A 217 -3.37 -2.09 -4.89
C GLY A 217 -3.38 -0.55 -4.78
N ALA A 218 -2.20 0.09 -4.79
CA ALA A 218 -2.07 1.54 -4.69
C ALA A 218 -2.71 2.30 -5.86
N ALA A 219 -2.93 1.65 -7.00
CA ALA A 219 -3.67 2.23 -8.13
C ALA A 219 -5.10 2.65 -7.73
N GLU A 220 -5.79 1.84 -6.93
CA GLU A 220 -7.12 2.17 -6.43
C GLU A 220 -7.08 3.33 -5.43
N PHE A 221 -6.03 3.43 -4.62
CA PHE A 221 -5.85 4.57 -3.70
C PHE A 221 -5.63 5.87 -4.48
N GLN A 222 -4.92 5.83 -5.61
CA GLN A 222 -4.77 7.00 -6.48
C GLN A 222 -6.09 7.40 -7.15
N LEU A 223 -6.91 6.42 -7.58
CA LEU A 223 -8.26 6.70 -8.08
C LEU A 223 -9.13 7.30 -6.97
N LEU A 224 -9.02 6.82 -5.74
CA LEU A 224 -9.73 7.39 -4.58
C LEU A 224 -9.32 8.84 -4.32
N VAL A 225 -8.02 9.17 -4.36
CA VAL A 225 -7.53 10.55 -4.27
C VAL A 225 -8.22 11.40 -5.34
N TYR A 226 -8.15 10.98 -6.60
CA TYR A 226 -8.80 11.70 -7.70
C TYR A 226 -10.28 11.94 -7.43
N CYS A 227 -11.02 10.90 -7.02
CA CYS A 227 -12.46 10.98 -6.79
C CYS A 227 -12.81 11.90 -5.61
N ARG A 228 -12.10 11.81 -4.47
CA ARG A 228 -12.36 12.69 -3.31
C ARG A 228 -12.04 14.16 -3.61
N PHE A 229 -11.07 14.43 -4.48
CA PHE A 229 -10.76 15.80 -4.87
C PHE A 229 -11.76 16.36 -5.88
N LYS A 230 -12.22 15.54 -6.83
CA LYS A 230 -13.08 15.97 -7.94
C LYS A 230 -14.58 15.95 -7.61
N PHE A 231 -15.07 14.95 -6.88
CA PHE A 231 -16.50 14.66 -6.73
C PHE A 231 -16.96 14.76 -5.28
N PRO A 232 -17.94 15.64 -4.97
CA PRO A 232 -18.47 15.78 -3.61
C PRO A 232 -19.10 14.50 -3.04
N SER A 233 -19.69 13.60 -3.87
CA SER A 233 -20.38 12.40 -3.34
C SER A 233 -19.47 11.34 -2.73
N PHE A 234 -18.15 11.47 -2.94
CA PHE A 234 -17.11 10.65 -2.30
C PHE A 234 -16.75 11.15 -0.90
N TYR A 235 -17.25 12.31 -0.49
CA TYR A 235 -17.12 12.82 0.86
C TYR A 235 -18.29 12.35 1.73
N ILE A 236 -17.99 11.95 2.96
CA ILE A 236 -18.98 11.51 3.95
C ILE A 236 -18.76 12.31 5.24
N SER A 237 -19.80 12.94 5.79
CA SER A 237 -19.65 13.65 7.07
C SER A 237 -19.57 12.68 8.25
N TRP A 238 -18.98 13.13 9.37
CA TRP A 238 -18.97 12.35 10.62
C TRP A 238 -20.40 12.06 11.10
N GLU A 239 -21.28 13.04 11.01
CA GLU A 239 -22.67 12.94 11.45
C GLU A 239 -23.47 11.94 10.59
N GLU A 240 -23.28 11.96 9.27
CA GLU A 240 -23.90 10.99 8.37
C GLU A 240 -23.39 9.57 8.65
N HIS A 241 -22.08 9.42 8.87
CA HIS A 241 -21.46 8.15 9.19
C HIS A 241 -21.98 7.59 10.52
N GLU A 242 -22.00 8.39 11.59
CA GLU A 242 -22.47 7.95 12.90
C GLU A 242 -23.97 7.60 12.85
N ARG A 243 -24.79 8.38 12.13
CA ARG A 243 -26.21 8.05 11.93
C ARG A 243 -26.38 6.69 11.25
N LYS A 244 -25.58 6.38 10.23
CA LYS A 244 -25.61 5.07 9.54
C LYS A 244 -25.15 3.94 10.46
N ARG A 245 -24.10 4.19 11.27
CA ARG A 245 -23.58 3.23 12.25
C ARG A 245 -24.64 2.88 13.31
N GLN A 246 -25.28 3.88 13.89
CA GLN A 246 -26.36 3.71 14.87
C GLN A 246 -27.55 2.94 14.29
N LYS A 247 -27.96 3.22 13.05
CA LYS A 247 -29.01 2.44 12.37
C LYS A 247 -28.64 0.98 12.20
N ARG A 248 -27.38 0.66 11.84
CA ARG A 248 -26.92 -0.73 11.72
C ARG A 248 -26.94 -1.46 13.06
N LEU A 249 -26.46 -0.82 14.12
CA LEU A 249 -26.46 -1.40 15.47
C LEU A 249 -27.87 -1.78 15.93
N LYS A 250 -28.85 -0.87 15.76
CA LYS A 250 -30.26 -1.16 16.06
C LYS A 250 -30.81 -2.36 15.30
N MET A 251 -30.50 -2.48 14.00
CA MET A 251 -30.92 -3.64 13.21
C MET A 251 -30.31 -4.96 13.69
N TYR A 252 -29.06 -4.95 14.17
CA TYR A 252 -28.44 -6.14 14.75
C TYR A 252 -29.09 -6.53 16.07
N GLU A 253 -29.32 -5.56 16.97
CA GLU A 253 -30.03 -5.79 18.22
C GLU A 253 -31.44 -6.35 18.01
N GLU A 254 -32.17 -5.84 17.02
CA GLU A 254 -33.50 -6.36 16.65
C GLU A 254 -33.46 -7.80 16.12
N LYS A 255 -32.41 -8.15 15.35
CA LYS A 255 -32.23 -9.51 14.83
C LYS A 255 -31.88 -10.49 15.94
N GLU A 256 -30.99 -10.12 16.85
CA GLU A 256 -30.62 -10.96 18.00
C GLU A 256 -31.84 -11.22 18.89
N LYS A 257 -32.66 -10.20 19.17
CA LYS A 257 -33.91 -10.34 19.94
C LYS A 257 -34.95 -11.25 19.27
N LYS A 258 -34.93 -11.35 17.94
CA LYS A 258 -35.80 -12.27 17.19
C LYS A 258 -35.27 -13.70 17.16
N GLN A 259 -33.97 -13.92 17.37
CA GLN A 259 -33.37 -15.26 17.44
C GLN A 259 -33.42 -15.86 18.85
N THR A 260 -33.61 -15.03 19.87
CA THR A 260 -33.75 -15.44 21.29
C THR A 260 -35.20 -15.61 21.75
N LYS A 261 -36.18 -15.38 20.88
CA LYS A 261 -37.61 -15.68 21.09
C LYS A 261 -38.01 -16.87 20.23
#